data_AF-A4Y9R0-F1
#
_entry.id   AF-A4Y9R0-F1
#
_cell.length_a   1.000
_cell.length_b   1.000
_cell.length_c   1.000
_cell.angle_alpha   90.00
_cell.angle_beta   90.00
_cell.angle_gamma   90.00
#
_symmetry.space_group_name_H-M   'P 1'
#
loop_
_entity.id
_entity.type
_entity.pdbx_description
1 polymer ?
#
loop_
_entity_poly.entity_id
_entity_poly.type
_entity_poly.pdbx_seq_one_letter_code
_entity_poly.pdbx_strand_id
1 'polypeptide(L)'
;MPVSASVSPAVSKQNKAFLRKLYLAHLMDDERHNLLSLNKLTGMPRRTLQDAIAAFEDIGIRVEFIQEGSRNNAGYYRILTWGPISSAWVDTHLAEIAEIIGVATIDNQAL
;
A
#
# COMPACT_ATOMS: atom_id res chain seq x y z
N MET A 1 10.85 -42.50 -2.40
CA MET A 1 9.91 -41.59 -1.71
C MET A 1 10.11 -40.21 -2.30
N PRO A 2 9.18 -39.64 -3.09
CA PRO A 2 9.28 -38.24 -3.48
C PRO A 2 8.87 -37.37 -2.30
N VAL A 3 9.69 -36.37 -1.99
CA VAL A 3 9.40 -35.35 -0.99
C VAL A 3 8.27 -34.49 -1.54
N SER A 4 7.10 -34.51 -0.91
CA SER A 4 5.98 -33.65 -1.26
C SER A 4 6.39 -32.20 -1.06
N ALA A 5 6.49 -31.44 -2.15
CA ALA A 5 6.66 -30.00 -2.09
C ALA A 5 5.48 -29.39 -1.33
N SER A 6 5.77 -28.71 -0.23
CA SER A 6 4.79 -27.92 0.53
C SER A 6 4.34 -26.76 -0.35
N VAL A 7 3.19 -26.92 -1.01
CA VAL A 7 2.52 -25.83 -1.72
C VAL A 7 1.98 -24.87 -0.65
N SER A 8 2.66 -23.75 -0.45
CA SER A 8 2.10 -22.65 0.36
C SER A 8 0.75 -22.25 -0.25
N PRO A 9 -0.35 -22.22 0.53
CA PRO A 9 -1.66 -21.91 -0.03
C PRO A 9 -1.64 -20.51 -0.65
N ALA A 10 -2.11 -20.41 -1.89
CA ALA A 10 -2.17 -19.14 -2.61
C ALA A 10 -2.97 -18.11 -1.79
N VAL A 11 -2.38 -16.95 -1.54
CA VAL A 11 -3.02 -15.85 -0.80
C VAL A 11 -4.33 -15.43 -1.47
N SER A 12 -5.42 -15.41 -0.70
CA SER A 12 -6.76 -15.10 -1.22
C SER A 12 -6.86 -13.67 -1.79
N LYS A 13 -7.79 -13.45 -2.73
CA LYS A 13 -8.05 -12.12 -3.30
C LYS A 13 -8.39 -11.08 -2.24
N GLN A 14 -9.15 -11.47 -1.22
CA GLN A 14 -9.52 -10.60 -0.10
C GLN A 14 -8.28 -10.22 0.72
N ASN A 15 -7.39 -11.17 1.01
CA ASN A 15 -6.15 -10.87 1.73
C ASN A 15 -5.23 -9.97 0.91
N LYS A 16 -5.06 -10.21 -0.40
CA LYS A 16 -4.31 -9.29 -1.28
C LYS A 16 -4.91 -7.87 -1.31
N ALA A 17 -6.24 -7.74 -1.23
CA ALA A 17 -6.89 -6.44 -1.14
C ALA A 17 -6.63 -5.74 0.19
N PHE A 18 -6.65 -6.49 1.30
CA PHE A 18 -6.29 -5.98 2.63
C PHE A 18 -4.83 -5.50 2.67
N LEU A 19 -3.89 -6.35 2.27
CA LEU A 19 -2.46 -6.03 2.26
C LEU A 19 -2.12 -4.84 1.35
N ARG A 20 -2.81 -4.69 0.21
CA ARG A 20 -2.66 -3.51 -0.66
C ARG A 20 -3.01 -2.22 0.07
N LYS A 21 -4.04 -2.22 0.92
CA LYS A 21 -4.41 -1.03 1.70
C LYS A 21 -3.32 -0.67 2.70
N LEU A 22 -2.75 -1.67 3.37
CA LEU A 22 -1.65 -1.48 4.31
C LEU A 22 -0.40 -0.92 3.62
N TYR A 23 -0.03 -1.50 2.48
CA TYR A 23 1.11 -1.05 1.68
C TYR A 23 0.95 0.41 1.23
N LEU A 24 -0.22 0.77 0.68
CA LEU A 24 -0.48 2.14 0.25
C LEU A 24 -0.52 3.12 1.42
N ALA A 25 -1.07 2.72 2.57
CA ALA A 25 -1.07 3.54 3.77
C ALA A 25 0.36 3.81 4.26
N HIS A 26 1.23 2.79 4.24
CA HIS A 26 2.64 2.94 4.61
C HIS A 26 3.36 3.94 3.70
N LEU A 27 3.22 3.80 2.38
CA LEU A 27 3.83 4.73 1.43
C LEU A 27 3.38 6.19 1.65
N MET A 28 2.11 6.42 2.02
CA MET A 28 1.57 7.77 2.28
C MET A 28 1.97 8.33 3.65
N ASP A 29 2.37 7.47 4.59
CA ASP A 29 2.83 7.87 5.91
C ASP A 29 4.33 8.25 5.88
N ASP A 30 5.10 7.58 5.02
CA ASP A 30 6.53 7.83 4.82
C ASP A 30 6.79 9.06 3.93
N GLU A 31 6.07 9.19 2.81
CA GLU A 31 6.26 10.28 1.85
C GLU A 31 4.96 10.94 1.38
N ARG A 32 5.08 12.18 0.87
CA ARG A 32 3.96 12.90 0.27
C ARG A 32 3.61 12.31 -1.09
N HIS A 33 2.52 11.56 -1.13
CA HIS A 33 2.07 10.91 -2.35
C HIS A 33 0.66 11.32 -2.79
N ASN A 34 0.45 11.32 -4.11
CA ASN A 34 -0.85 11.43 -4.75
C ASN A 34 -1.09 10.26 -5.71
N LEU A 35 -2.26 10.20 -6.35
CA LEU A 35 -2.57 9.10 -7.26
C LEU A 35 -1.56 8.93 -8.40
N LEU A 36 -0.97 10.02 -8.89
CA LEU A 36 0.02 9.97 -9.96
C LEU A 36 1.36 9.41 -9.45
N SER A 37 1.84 9.88 -8.30
CA SER A 37 3.09 9.38 -7.72
C SER A 37 2.96 7.92 -7.31
N LEU A 38 1.83 7.51 -6.71
CA LEU A 38 1.55 6.12 -6.35
C LEU A 38 1.45 5.22 -7.58
N ASN A 39 0.81 5.67 -8.66
CA ASN A 39 0.73 4.91 -9.90
C ASN A 39 2.13 4.68 -10.50
N LYS A 40 2.98 5.71 -10.52
CA LYS A 40 4.36 5.59 -11.01
C LYS A 40 5.20 4.67 -10.14
N LEU A 41 5.08 4.78 -8.81
CA LEU A 41 5.87 4.01 -7.86
C LEU A 41 5.45 2.54 -7.82
N THR A 42 4.15 2.26 -7.85
CA THR A 42 3.62 0.90 -7.63
C THR A 42 3.26 0.16 -8.92
N GLY A 43 3.15 0.87 -10.05
CA GLY A 43 2.60 0.34 -11.30
C GLY A 43 1.09 0.04 -11.27
N MET A 44 0.41 0.23 -10.14
CA MET A 44 -1.02 -0.11 -10.02
C MET A 44 -1.90 0.84 -10.84
N PRO A 45 -2.92 0.35 -11.57
CA PRO A 45 -3.87 1.20 -12.27
C PRO A 45 -4.54 2.20 -11.34
N ARG A 46 -4.81 3.42 -11.84
CA ARG A 46 -5.44 4.49 -11.06
C ARG A 46 -6.72 4.05 -10.35
N ARG A 47 -7.57 3.27 -11.03
CA ARG A 47 -8.83 2.75 -10.45
C ARG A 47 -8.57 1.87 -9.22
N THR A 48 -7.54 1.01 -9.28
CA THR A 48 -7.12 0.14 -8.16
C THR A 48 -6.66 0.95 -6.95
N LEU A 49 -5.88 2.00 -7.18
CA LEU A 49 -5.43 2.91 -6.12
C LEU A 49 -6.63 3.61 -5.47
N GLN A 50 -7.54 4.17 -6.27
CA GLN A 50 -8.74 4.84 -5.79
C GLN A 50 -9.65 3.90 -4.98
N ASP A 51 -9.92 2.69 -5.48
CA ASP A 51 -10.71 1.68 -4.76
C ASP A 51 -10.09 1.30 -3.42
N ALA A 52 -8.76 1.10 -3.39
CA ALA A 52 -8.07 0.76 -2.17
C ALA A 52 -8.15 1.89 -1.13
N ILE A 53 -7.86 3.14 -1.53
CA ILE A 53 -7.90 4.33 -0.67
C ILE A 53 -9.32 4.58 -0.13
N ALA A 54 -10.34 4.45 -0.99
CA ALA A 54 -11.73 4.62 -0.57
C ALA A 54 -12.17 3.60 0.50
N ALA A 55 -11.52 2.43 0.56
CA ALA A 55 -11.81 1.36 1.51
C ALA A 55 -10.87 1.35 2.74
N PHE A 56 -10.15 2.45 3.00
CA PHE A 56 -9.31 2.59 4.21
C PHE A 56 -10.16 2.67 5.48
N GLU A 57 -11.27 3.40 5.45
CA GLU A 57 -12.14 3.55 6.62
C GLU A 57 -12.74 2.22 7.07
N ASP A 58 -12.98 1.27 6.14
CA ASP A 58 -13.47 -0.08 6.44
C ASP A 58 -12.53 -0.87 7.39
N ILE A 59 -11.25 -0.49 7.45
CA ILE A 59 -10.24 -1.11 8.31
C ILE A 59 -9.73 -0.14 9.39
N GLY A 60 -10.38 1.01 9.55
CA GLY A 60 -10.09 2.01 10.56
C GLY A 60 -8.90 2.94 10.27
N ILE A 61 -8.29 2.85 9.08
CA ILE A 61 -7.28 3.82 8.64
C ILE A 61 -8.00 5.07 8.15
N ARG A 62 -7.62 6.25 8.67
CA ARG A 62 -8.14 7.53 8.17
C ARG A 62 -7.06 8.26 7.39
N VAL A 63 -7.43 8.71 6.20
CA VAL A 63 -6.58 9.45 5.28
C VAL A 63 -7.33 10.68 4.78
N GLU A 64 -6.61 11.78 4.61
CA GLU A 64 -7.15 12.98 3.98
C GLU A 64 -6.29 13.39 2.79
N PHE A 65 -6.87 14.16 1.87
CA PHE A 65 -6.14 14.74 0.75
C PHE A 65 -5.93 16.24 0.98
N ILE A 66 -4.68 16.63 1.20
CA ILE A 66 -4.28 18.02 1.46
C ILE A 66 -3.98 18.71 0.14
N GLN A 67 -4.60 19.87 -0.08
CA GLN A 67 -4.32 20.72 -1.23
C GLN A 67 -3.46 21.91 -0.78
N GLU A 68 -2.31 22.09 -1.40
CA GLU A 68 -1.54 23.34 -1.29
C GLU A 68 -2.04 24.26 -2.42
N GLY A 69 -2.83 25.31 -2.10
CA GLY A 69 -3.47 26.18 -3.12
C GLY A 69 -2.45 26.99 -3.94
N SER A 70 -2.78 27.76 -5.00
CA SER A 70 -3.86 27.69 -5.99
C SER A 70 -3.21 27.62 -7.38
N ARG A 71 -3.91 26.99 -8.33
CA ARG A 71 -3.66 26.83 -9.80
C ARG A 71 -2.89 25.62 -10.30
N ASN A 72 -2.19 24.87 -9.45
CA ASN A 72 -1.73 23.53 -9.82
C ASN A 72 -2.42 22.56 -8.86
N ASN A 73 -3.19 21.59 -9.37
CA ASN A 73 -3.91 20.59 -8.57
C ASN A 73 -2.95 19.60 -7.86
N ALA A 74 -1.89 20.10 -7.24
CA ALA A 74 -0.87 19.37 -6.52
C ALA A 74 -1.31 19.26 -5.06
N GLY A 75 -1.97 18.16 -4.73
CA GLY A 75 -2.18 17.74 -3.36
C GLY A 75 -1.50 16.41 -3.07
N TYR A 76 -1.55 15.98 -1.82
CA TYR A 76 -1.04 14.69 -1.37
C TYR A 76 -1.95 14.09 -0.30
N TYR A 77 -1.90 12.78 -0.15
CA TYR A 77 -2.56 12.04 0.90
C TYR A 77 -1.76 12.11 2.19
N ARG A 78 -2.43 12.32 3.32
CA ARG A 78 -1.84 12.26 4.66
C ARG A 78 -2.62 11.26 5.51
N ILE A 79 -1.92 10.30 6.11
CA ILE A 79 -2.51 9.41 7.11
C ILE A 79 -2.76 10.21 8.39
N LEU A 80 -4.01 10.22 8.86
CA LEU A 80 -4.41 10.87 10.11
C LEU A 80 -4.30 9.91 11.29
N THR A 81 -4.60 8.63 11.06
CA THR A 81 -4.44 7.56 12.03
C THR A 81 -4.50 6.21 11.33
N TRP A 82 -3.71 5.27 11.82
CA TRP A 82 -3.79 3.85 11.44
C TRP A 82 -4.94 3.10 12.14
N GLY A 83 -5.59 3.75 13.11
CA GLY A 83 -6.67 3.15 13.89
C GLY A 83 -6.22 1.85 14.58
N PRO A 84 -6.89 0.70 14.32
CA PRO A 84 -6.55 -0.57 14.94
C PRO A 84 -5.35 -1.28 14.29
N ILE A 85 -4.81 -0.75 13.20
CA ILE A 85 -3.72 -1.39 12.45
C ILE A 85 -2.37 -0.95 13.02
N SER A 86 -1.43 -1.89 13.18
CA SER A 86 -0.05 -1.59 13.57
C SER A 86 0.78 -1.17 12.35
N SER A 87 1.14 0.11 12.27
CA SER A 87 2.05 0.62 11.22
C SER A 87 3.44 -0.01 11.29
N ALA A 88 3.96 -0.24 12.50
CA ALA A 88 5.25 -0.90 12.72
C ALA A 88 5.29 -2.34 12.18
N TRP A 89 4.18 -3.06 12.25
CA TRP A 89 4.09 -4.39 11.65
C TRP A 89 4.21 -4.30 10.12
N VAL A 90 3.55 -3.31 9.50
CA VAL A 90 3.60 -3.12 8.04
C VAL A 90 5.01 -2.76 7.59
N ASP A 91 5.68 -1.87 8.31
CA ASP A 91 7.08 -1.49 8.04
C ASP A 91 8.01 -2.71 8.05
N THR A 92 7.89 -3.57 9.06
CA THR A 92 8.69 -4.80 9.19
C THR A 92 8.46 -5.80 8.04
N HIS A 93 7.25 -5.84 7.46
CA HIS A 93 6.86 -6.84 6.45
C HIS A 93 6.68 -6.22 5.05
N LEU A 94 7.17 -4.99 4.82
CA LEU A 94 6.83 -4.21 3.63
C LEU A 94 7.20 -4.94 2.32
N ALA A 95 8.39 -5.54 2.27
CA ALA A 95 8.88 -6.26 1.10
C ALA A 95 8.04 -7.52 0.80
N GLU A 96 7.70 -8.31 1.83
CA GLU A 96 6.83 -9.49 1.68
C GLU A 96 5.44 -9.09 1.18
N ILE A 97 4.88 -8.02 1.74
CA ILE A 97 3.58 -7.49 1.31
C ILE A 97 3.62 -7.12 -0.18
N ALA A 98 4.66 -6.41 -0.61
CA ALA A 98 4.83 -5.98 -1.99
C ALA A 98 4.89 -7.17 -2.96
N GLU A 99 5.65 -8.22 -2.62
CA GLU A 99 5.73 -9.47 -3.38
C GLU A 99 4.34 -10.12 -3.52
N ILE A 100 3.62 -10.28 -2.40
CA ILE A 100 2.29 -10.92 -2.37
C ILE A 100 1.29 -10.19 -3.29
N ILE A 101 1.34 -8.86 -3.31
CA ILE A 101 0.42 -8.02 -4.11
C ILE A 101 0.93 -7.74 -5.53
N GLY A 102 2.16 -8.18 -5.87
CA GLY A 102 2.75 -8.07 -7.21
C GLY A 102 3.29 -6.69 -7.55
N VAL A 103 3.78 -5.94 -6.56
CA VAL A 103 4.52 -4.68 -6.77
C VAL A 103 6.00 -5.03 -6.83
N ALA A 104 6.69 -4.60 -7.89
CA ALA A 104 8.13 -4.74 -7.97
C ALA A 104 8.77 -3.86 -6.89
N THR A 105 9.38 -4.47 -5.88
CA THR A 105 10.24 -3.76 -4.93
C THR A 105 11.51 -3.36 -5.65
N ILE A 106 11.90 -2.10 -5.57
CA ILE A 106 13.29 -1.72 -5.88
C ILE A 106 14.10 -2.29 -4.72
N ASP A 107 14.95 -3.28 -5.01
CA ASP A 107 15.80 -3.92 -4.01
C ASP A 107 16.57 -2.85 -3.23
N ASN A 108 16.19 -2.63 -1.97
CA ASN A 108 17.00 -1.82 -1.06
C ASN A 108 18.08 -2.72 -0.46
N GLN A 109 18.97 -3.23 -1.32
CA GLN A 109 20.24 -3.86 -0.96
C GLN A 109 21.36 -3.16 -1.71
N ALA A 110 21.63 -1.91 -1.33
CA ALA A 110 22.94 -1.28 -1.50
C ALA A 110 22.98 0.01 -0.67
N LEU A 111 23.47 -0.09 0.57
CA LEU A 111 24.42 0.84 1.22
C LEU A 111 24.85 0.27 2.58
#